data_AF-A0AAE0GWY2-F1
#
_entry.id   AF-A0AAE0GWY2-F1
#
_cell.length_a   1.000
_cell.length_b   1.000
_cell.length_c   1.000
_cell.angle_alpha   90.00
_cell.angle_beta   90.00
_cell.angle_gamma   90.00
#
_symmetry.space_group_name_H-M   'P 1'
#
loop_
_entity.id
_entity.type
_entity.pdbx_description
1 polymer ?
#
loop_
_entity_poly.entity_id
_entity_poly.type
_entity_poly.pdbx_seq_one_letter_code
_entity_poly.pdbx_strand_id
1 'polypeptide(L)'
;MFSFPGDNFRITSTLFFANNASGGGGGLLADSGSVATLDQCRFERNVAATQGGALFSAGNLTLTASDCVDNSAGDGGAVSVLLTLPHQAVEVRGTSFVNNSAGRGAVVYVEEAFSIESTVPGTGPLVELSELWFEGNTARAGGSIMYWDPLEMTATTNLPTCINCTDDVAAAGNIAAYAS
;
A
#
# COMPACT_ATOMS: atom_id res chain seq x y z
N MET A 1 2.90 12.06 -10.19
CA MET A 1 3.66 13.00 -9.34
C MET A 1 4.76 12.22 -8.65
N PHE A 2 5.94 12.81 -8.45
CA PHE A 2 7.01 12.18 -7.66
C PHE A 2 7.46 13.16 -6.58
N SER A 3 7.81 12.64 -5.40
CA SER A 3 8.46 13.40 -4.34
C SER A 3 9.96 13.15 -4.35
N PHE A 4 10.70 13.99 -3.62
CA PHE A 4 12.08 13.75 -3.23
C PHE A 4 12.15 13.23 -1.78
N PRO A 5 13.31 12.67 -1.36
CA PRO A 5 13.49 12.22 0.01
C PRO A 5 13.31 13.36 1.03
N GLY A 6 12.52 13.10 2.07
CA GLY A 6 12.24 14.09 3.13
C GLY A 6 11.15 15.12 2.82
N ASP A 7 10.52 15.06 1.63
CA ASP A 7 9.42 15.95 1.29
C ASP A 7 8.21 15.75 2.21
N ASN A 8 7.55 16.83 2.59
CA ASN A 8 6.24 16.78 3.23
C ASN A 8 5.22 17.45 2.32
N PHE A 9 4.22 16.69 1.89
CA PHE A 9 3.20 17.19 0.98
C PHE A 9 1.81 16.68 1.36
N ARG A 10 0.82 17.56 1.16
CA ARG A 10 -0.59 17.26 1.32
C ARG A 10 -1.31 17.45 0.00
N ILE A 11 -2.07 16.44 -0.42
CA ILE A 11 -2.87 16.45 -1.64
C ILE A 11 -4.30 16.14 -1.26
N THR A 12 -5.23 16.97 -1.73
CA THR A 12 -6.66 16.82 -1.41
C THR A 12 -7.49 16.91 -2.67
N SER A 13 -8.57 16.11 -2.76
CA SER A 13 -9.59 16.26 -3.82
C SER A 13 -9.02 16.23 -5.24
N THR A 14 -8.01 15.39 -5.47
CA THR A 14 -7.24 15.36 -6.74
C THR A 14 -7.46 14.05 -7.48
N LEU A 15 -7.56 14.13 -8.81
CA LEU A 15 -7.61 12.97 -9.70
C LEU A 15 -6.24 12.72 -10.34
N PHE A 16 -5.72 11.51 -10.16
CA PHE A 16 -4.60 10.94 -10.90
C PHE A 16 -5.15 9.93 -11.90
N PHE A 17 -5.12 10.28 -13.19
CA PHE A 17 -5.75 9.49 -14.24
C PHE A 17 -4.76 9.03 -15.30
N ALA A 18 -4.80 7.74 -15.63
CA ALA A 18 -4.10 7.14 -16.78
C ALA A 18 -2.59 7.44 -16.83
N ASN A 19 -1.94 7.51 -15.68
CA ASN A 19 -0.50 7.69 -15.61
C ASN A 19 0.23 6.35 -15.73
N ASN A 20 1.44 6.36 -16.26
CA ASN A 20 2.26 5.16 -16.46
C ASN A 20 3.69 5.38 -15.97
N ALA A 21 4.19 4.44 -15.17
CA ALA A 21 5.55 4.45 -14.64
C ALA A 21 6.27 3.13 -14.95
N SER A 22 7.54 3.21 -15.37
CA SER A 22 8.40 2.03 -15.54
C SER A 22 8.97 1.51 -14.22
N GLY A 23 8.85 2.29 -13.15
CA GLY A 23 9.17 1.87 -11.78
C GLY A 23 7.89 1.74 -10.96
N GLY A 24 7.90 2.28 -9.74
CA GLY A 24 6.73 2.33 -8.87
C GLY A 24 5.94 3.64 -8.95
N GLY A 25 4.70 3.61 -8.45
CA GLY A 25 3.88 4.80 -8.22
C GLY A 25 3.30 5.38 -9.50
N GLY A 26 2.48 4.58 -10.21
CA GLY A 26 1.92 4.96 -11.50
C GLY A 26 1.24 6.33 -11.47
N GLY A 27 0.43 6.61 -10.45
CA GLY A 27 -0.13 7.94 -10.19
C GLY A 27 0.78 8.82 -9.32
N LEU A 28 1.25 8.29 -8.19
CA LEU A 28 2.12 9.01 -7.25
C LEU A 28 3.21 8.13 -6.65
N LEU A 29 4.41 8.69 -6.54
CA LEU A 29 5.53 8.13 -5.81
C LEU A 29 5.89 9.03 -4.62
N ALA A 30 5.88 8.45 -3.43
CA ALA A 30 6.37 9.03 -2.18
C ALA A 30 7.69 8.35 -1.80
N ASP A 31 8.80 9.07 -1.89
CA ASP A 31 10.14 8.54 -1.67
C ASP A 31 10.45 8.33 -0.17
N SER A 32 11.56 7.68 0.14
CA SER A 32 12.08 7.45 1.48
C SER A 32 12.12 8.72 2.33
N GLY A 33 11.66 8.62 3.58
CA GLY A 33 11.60 9.74 4.52
C GLY A 33 10.59 10.84 4.19
N SER A 34 9.84 10.72 3.08
CA SER A 34 8.75 11.65 2.79
C SER A 34 7.55 11.43 3.73
N VAL A 35 6.70 12.45 3.84
CA VAL A 35 5.41 12.41 4.52
C VAL A 35 4.34 12.79 3.50
N ALA A 36 3.61 11.80 3.03
CA ALA A 36 2.54 11.96 2.05
C ALA A 36 1.19 11.90 2.76
N THR A 37 0.42 12.99 2.74
CA THR A 37 -0.96 13.01 3.21
C THR A 37 -1.92 13.22 2.04
N LEU A 38 -2.70 12.20 1.73
CA LEU A 38 -3.66 12.17 0.63
C LEU A 38 -5.07 12.01 1.19
N ASP A 39 -5.96 12.91 0.81
CA ASP A 39 -7.33 12.92 1.31
C ASP A 39 -8.32 13.18 0.17
N GLN A 40 -9.39 12.39 0.11
CA GLN A 40 -10.42 12.52 -0.93
C GLN A 40 -9.86 12.49 -2.36
N CYS A 41 -8.80 11.72 -2.59
CA CYS A 41 -8.15 11.60 -3.89
C CYS A 41 -8.74 10.44 -4.68
N ARG A 42 -8.63 10.51 -6.00
CA ARG A 42 -8.99 9.43 -6.90
C ARG A 42 -7.81 9.03 -7.76
N PHE A 43 -7.46 7.76 -7.73
CA PHE A 43 -6.45 7.15 -8.60
C PHE A 43 -7.16 6.20 -9.56
N GLU A 44 -7.19 6.55 -10.83
CA GLU A 44 -7.90 5.78 -11.85
C GLU A 44 -7.02 5.41 -13.03
N ARG A 45 -7.03 4.13 -13.41
CA ARG A 45 -6.32 3.61 -14.59
C ARG A 45 -4.81 3.87 -14.60
N ASN A 46 -4.19 3.96 -13.43
CA ASN A 46 -2.75 4.17 -13.35
C ASN A 46 -2.01 2.83 -13.40
N VAL A 47 -0.86 2.83 -14.06
CA VAL A 47 -0.07 1.64 -14.32
C VAL A 47 1.36 1.85 -13.83
N ALA A 48 1.89 0.87 -13.10
CA ALA A 48 3.30 0.80 -12.73
C ALA A 48 3.87 -0.55 -13.17
N ALA A 49 5.09 -0.58 -13.71
CA ALA A 49 5.69 -1.86 -14.11
C ALA A 49 6.09 -2.71 -12.89
N THR A 50 6.47 -2.07 -11.77
CA THR A 50 6.93 -2.77 -10.57
C THR A 50 5.93 -2.70 -9.43
N GLN A 51 5.70 -1.53 -8.85
CA GLN A 51 5.04 -1.39 -7.53
C GLN A 51 4.00 -0.28 -7.53
N GLY A 52 2.82 -0.53 -6.96
CA GLY A 52 1.86 0.53 -6.66
C GLY A 52 1.29 1.18 -7.91
N GLY A 53 0.29 0.54 -8.53
CA GLY A 53 -0.31 1.02 -9.77
C GLY A 53 -0.86 2.44 -9.61
N ALA A 54 -1.53 2.71 -8.50
CA ALA A 54 -1.93 4.06 -8.09
C ALA A 54 -0.80 4.79 -7.36
N LEU A 55 -0.27 4.17 -6.32
CA LEU A 55 0.58 4.82 -5.32
C LEU A 55 1.69 3.88 -4.86
N PHE A 56 2.93 4.38 -4.85
CA PHE A 56 4.04 3.74 -4.16
C PHE A 56 4.56 4.65 -3.05
N SER A 57 4.80 4.10 -1.86
CA SER A 57 5.40 4.83 -0.73
C SER A 57 6.56 4.07 -0.09
N ALA A 58 7.72 4.69 -0.05
CA ALA A 58 8.85 4.30 0.81
C ALA A 58 8.98 5.20 2.05
N GLY A 59 8.06 6.15 2.23
CA GLY A 59 7.96 7.05 3.38
C GLY A 59 6.67 6.88 4.17
N ASN A 60 6.38 7.85 5.05
CA ASN A 60 5.12 7.90 5.79
C ASN A 60 3.96 8.20 4.84
N LEU A 61 2.87 7.48 5.02
CA LEU A 61 1.69 7.59 4.18
C LEU A 61 0.42 7.69 5.02
N THR A 62 -0.39 8.69 4.73
CA THR A 62 -1.78 8.76 5.17
C THR A 62 -2.65 8.87 3.93
N LEU A 63 -3.47 7.86 3.65
CA LEU A 63 -4.44 7.84 2.56
C LEU A 63 -5.85 7.69 3.12
N THR A 64 -6.64 8.75 3.05
CA THR A 64 -7.98 8.80 3.66
C THR A 64 -9.07 9.11 2.65
N ALA A 65 -10.24 8.49 2.85
CA ALA A 65 -11.48 8.83 2.15
C ALA A 65 -11.34 8.86 0.61
N SER A 66 -10.51 7.99 0.05
CA SER A 66 -10.07 8.04 -1.36
C SER A 66 -10.59 6.86 -2.17
N ASP A 67 -10.43 6.92 -3.49
CA ASP A 67 -10.82 5.84 -4.40
C ASP A 67 -9.64 5.41 -5.28
N CYS A 68 -9.39 4.11 -5.38
CA CYS A 68 -8.42 3.52 -6.30
C CYS A 68 -9.14 2.55 -7.25
N VAL A 69 -9.24 2.91 -8.52
CA VAL A 69 -10.06 2.21 -9.52
C VAL A 69 -9.24 1.81 -10.76
N ASP A 70 -9.37 0.57 -11.20
CA ASP A 70 -8.76 0.06 -12.45
C ASP A 70 -7.23 0.24 -12.51
N ASN A 71 -6.52 0.26 -11.38
CA ASN A 71 -5.06 0.41 -11.38
C ASN A 71 -4.36 -0.95 -11.51
N SER A 72 -3.14 -0.96 -12.05
CA SER A 72 -2.38 -2.20 -12.21
C SER A 72 -0.89 -2.07 -11.94
N ALA A 73 -0.29 -3.07 -11.29
CA ALA A 73 1.15 -3.14 -11.09
C ALA A 73 1.70 -4.57 -11.05
N GLY A 74 3.03 -4.70 -10.97
CA GLY A 74 3.66 -5.98 -10.61
C GLY A 74 3.26 -6.41 -9.19
N ASP A 75 3.39 -5.49 -8.23
CA ASP A 75 3.09 -5.67 -6.81
C ASP A 75 2.22 -4.53 -6.31
N GLY A 76 1.13 -4.83 -5.58
CA GLY A 76 0.22 -3.81 -5.06
C GLY A 76 -0.51 -3.08 -6.18
N GLY A 77 -1.59 -3.67 -6.70
CA GLY A 77 -2.29 -3.17 -7.90
C GLY A 77 -2.77 -1.73 -7.75
N ALA A 78 -3.08 -1.32 -6.51
CA ALA A 78 -3.29 0.08 -6.15
C ALA A 78 -2.10 0.64 -5.37
N VAL A 79 -1.90 0.17 -4.14
CA VAL A 79 -0.95 0.73 -3.18
C VAL A 79 0.17 -0.27 -2.92
N SER A 80 1.41 0.20 -3.03
CA SER A 80 2.57 -0.55 -2.57
C SER A 80 3.37 0.29 -1.59
N VAL A 81 3.76 -0.35 -0.48
CA VAL A 81 4.51 0.26 0.61
C VAL A 81 5.79 -0.53 0.82
N LEU A 82 6.91 0.19 0.87
CA LEU A 82 8.20 -0.34 1.27
C LEU A 82 8.58 0.24 2.63
N LEU A 83 8.65 -0.62 3.64
CA LEU A 83 9.01 -0.28 5.01
C LEU A 83 10.54 -0.29 5.14
N THR A 84 11.14 0.90 5.09
CA THR A 84 12.60 1.08 5.14
C THR A 84 13.09 1.81 6.39
N LEU A 85 12.17 2.35 7.20
CA LEU A 85 12.48 3.16 8.37
C LEU A 85 11.88 2.55 9.65
N PRO A 86 12.55 2.65 10.80
CA PRO A 86 12.11 2.05 12.06
C PRO A 86 10.76 2.60 12.56
N HIS A 87 10.46 3.88 12.29
CA HIS A 87 9.23 4.54 12.74
C HIS A 87 8.34 4.96 11.56
N GLN A 88 8.35 4.19 10.48
CA GLN A 88 7.49 4.47 9.33
C GLN A 88 6.02 4.24 9.71
N ALA A 89 5.17 5.21 9.44
CA ALA A 89 3.73 5.13 9.72
C ALA A 89 2.95 5.13 8.41
N VAL A 90 2.09 4.14 8.25
CA VAL A 90 1.19 3.99 7.11
C VAL A 90 -0.23 3.82 7.62
N GLU A 91 -1.09 4.75 7.25
CA GLU A 91 -2.52 4.70 7.52
C GLU A 91 -3.28 4.72 6.19
N VAL A 92 -4.12 3.71 5.96
CA VAL A 92 -5.09 3.72 4.86
C VAL A 92 -6.46 3.53 5.46
N ARG A 93 -7.32 4.55 5.31
CA ARG A 93 -8.63 4.57 5.97
C ARG A 93 -9.75 5.04 5.06
N GLY A 94 -10.92 4.42 5.16
CA GLY A 94 -12.12 4.89 4.47
C GLY A 94 -11.98 4.90 2.94
N THR A 95 -11.12 4.04 2.39
CA THR A 95 -10.71 4.08 0.98
C THR A 95 -11.29 2.90 0.23
N SER A 96 -11.81 3.14 -0.98
CA SER A 96 -12.34 2.11 -1.86
C SER A 96 -11.29 1.65 -2.88
N PHE A 97 -11.29 0.34 -3.16
CA PHE A 97 -10.40 -0.29 -4.10
C PHE A 97 -11.22 -1.18 -5.03
N VAL A 98 -11.34 -0.75 -6.29
CA VAL A 98 -12.20 -1.40 -7.28
C VAL A 98 -11.39 -1.81 -8.51
N ASN A 99 -11.49 -3.07 -8.91
CA ASN A 99 -10.88 -3.61 -10.13
C ASN A 99 -9.37 -3.39 -10.25
N ASN A 100 -8.64 -3.33 -9.14
CA ASN A 100 -7.20 -3.22 -9.17
C ASN A 100 -6.57 -4.60 -9.40
N SER A 101 -5.46 -4.65 -10.14
CA SER A 101 -4.82 -5.90 -10.52
C SER A 101 -3.32 -5.93 -10.26
N ALA A 102 -2.82 -7.07 -9.77
CA ALA A 102 -1.39 -7.24 -9.53
C ALA A 102 -0.85 -8.64 -9.83
N GLY A 103 0.46 -8.76 -10.00
CA GLY A 103 1.16 -10.03 -9.85
C GLY A 103 1.11 -10.52 -8.41
N ARG A 104 1.47 -9.67 -7.43
CA ARG A 104 1.42 -9.96 -5.99
C ARG A 104 0.65 -8.90 -5.21
N GLY A 105 -0.28 -9.32 -4.35
CA GLY A 105 -1.10 -8.42 -3.53
C GLY A 105 -1.99 -7.52 -4.38
N ALA A 106 -3.25 -7.89 -4.57
CA ALA A 106 -4.10 -7.26 -5.60
C ALA A 106 -4.26 -5.76 -5.38
N VAL A 107 -4.22 -5.33 -4.12
CA VAL A 107 -4.56 -3.96 -3.73
C VAL A 107 -3.46 -3.32 -2.91
N VAL A 108 -3.15 -3.87 -1.73
CA VAL A 108 -2.12 -3.34 -0.84
C VAL A 108 -1.02 -4.37 -0.72
N TYR A 109 0.19 -3.99 -1.12
CA TYR A 109 1.40 -4.78 -0.92
C TYR A 109 2.34 -4.05 0.03
N VAL A 110 2.70 -4.69 1.14
CA VAL A 110 3.64 -4.16 2.12
C VAL A 110 4.87 -5.05 2.13
N GLU A 111 6.04 -4.47 1.89
CA GLU A 111 7.32 -5.14 1.96
C GLU A 111 8.18 -4.56 3.07
N GLU A 112 8.76 -5.41 3.91
CA GLU A 112 9.74 -5.01 4.89
C GLU A 112 11.17 -5.16 4.35
N ALA A 113 11.93 -4.07 4.41
CA ALA A 113 13.33 -4.05 4.02
C ALA A 113 14.21 -3.45 5.12
N PHE A 114 13.75 -3.49 6.37
CA PHE A 114 14.44 -2.94 7.53
C PHE A 114 14.79 -4.05 8.53
N SER A 115 16.06 -4.13 8.93
CA SER A 115 16.51 -4.97 10.03
C SER A 115 16.28 -4.26 11.37
N ILE A 116 15.29 -4.69 12.14
CA ILE A 116 15.08 -4.17 13.49
C ILE A 116 16.23 -4.69 14.39
N GLU A 117 17.14 -3.80 14.82
CA GLU A 117 18.05 -4.08 15.95
C GLU A 117 17.34 -3.92 17.32
N SER A 118 16.10 -3.42 17.33
CA SER A 118 15.33 -3.12 18.54
C SER A 118 14.47 -4.30 18.99
N THR A 119 14.83 -4.93 20.12
CA THR A 119 14.01 -5.95 20.79
C THR A 119 12.81 -5.38 21.56
N VAL A 120 12.52 -4.09 21.39
CA VAL A 120 11.44 -3.41 22.13
C VAL A 120 10.13 -3.57 21.36
N PRO A 121 9.10 -4.22 21.92
CA PRO A 121 7.79 -4.31 21.28
C PRO A 121 7.20 -2.93 21.01
N GLY A 122 6.67 -2.71 19.79
CA GLY A 122 5.99 -1.46 19.41
C GLY A 122 6.90 -0.34 18.87
N THR A 123 8.18 -0.60 18.62
CA THR A 123 9.12 0.36 18.00
C THR A 123 9.35 0.15 16.51
N GLY A 124 8.66 -0.82 15.89
CA GLY A 124 8.72 -1.08 14.45
C GLY A 124 7.75 -0.20 13.65
N PRO A 125 7.80 -0.32 12.31
CA PRO A 125 6.85 0.36 11.45
C PRO A 125 5.40 -0.02 11.81
N LEU A 126 4.51 0.95 11.66
CA LEU A 126 3.09 0.83 11.96
C LEU A 126 2.29 0.90 10.66
N VAL A 127 1.50 -0.12 10.39
CA VAL A 127 0.59 -0.17 9.23
C VAL A 127 -0.84 -0.39 9.73
N GLU A 128 -1.66 0.64 9.62
CA GLU A 128 -3.07 0.65 10.00
C GLU A 128 -3.96 0.70 8.77
N LEU A 129 -4.80 -0.31 8.62
CA LEU A 129 -5.76 -0.42 7.51
C LEU A 129 -7.17 -0.50 8.10
N SER A 130 -8.06 0.42 7.73
CA SER A 130 -9.42 0.42 8.29
C SER A 130 -10.48 0.99 7.36
N GLU A 131 -11.72 0.56 7.52
CA GLU A 131 -12.88 1.07 6.75
C GLU A 131 -12.65 0.96 5.22
N LEU A 132 -12.05 -0.15 4.78
CA LEU A 132 -11.69 -0.36 3.37
C LEU A 132 -12.77 -1.15 2.62
N TRP A 133 -13.07 -0.72 1.40
CA TRP A 133 -13.96 -1.43 0.49
C TRP A 133 -13.14 -2.08 -0.64
N PHE A 134 -13.33 -3.37 -0.88
CA PHE A 134 -12.69 -4.11 -1.97
C PHE A 134 -13.75 -4.69 -2.91
N GLU A 135 -13.57 -4.49 -4.22
CA GLU A 135 -14.49 -5.04 -5.24
C GLU A 135 -13.71 -5.38 -6.51
N GLY A 136 -13.87 -6.59 -7.04
CA GLY A 136 -13.30 -7.00 -8.33
C GLY A 136 -11.76 -6.98 -8.41
N ASN A 137 -11.05 -6.88 -7.29
CA ASN A 137 -9.59 -6.85 -7.29
C ASN A 137 -9.00 -8.25 -7.56
N THR A 138 -7.91 -8.32 -8.33
CA THR A 138 -7.31 -9.59 -8.75
C THR A 138 -5.81 -9.62 -8.53
N ALA A 139 -5.28 -10.71 -7.95
CA ALA A 139 -3.85 -10.97 -7.88
C ALA A 139 -3.51 -12.36 -8.38
N ARG A 140 -2.33 -12.50 -8.99
CA ARG A 140 -1.81 -13.84 -9.35
C ARG A 140 -1.32 -14.61 -8.13
N ALA A 141 -0.83 -13.92 -7.10
CA ALA A 141 -0.40 -14.46 -5.83
C ALA A 141 -0.64 -13.46 -4.67
N GLY A 142 -0.97 -13.95 -3.48
CA GLY A 142 -1.41 -13.09 -2.37
C GLY A 142 -2.82 -12.53 -2.60
N GLY A 143 -3.59 -12.34 -1.51
CA GLY A 143 -4.96 -11.84 -1.59
C GLY A 143 -5.04 -10.34 -1.91
N SER A 144 -6.14 -9.70 -1.51
CA SER A 144 -6.32 -8.24 -1.63
C SER A 144 -5.22 -7.46 -0.91
N ILE A 145 -4.82 -7.92 0.28
CA ILE A 145 -3.69 -7.38 1.03
C ILE A 145 -2.62 -8.48 1.15
N MET A 146 -1.38 -8.12 0.85
CA MET A 146 -0.22 -8.99 1.00
C MET A 146 0.86 -8.29 1.81
N TYR A 147 1.43 -9.03 2.75
CA TYR A 147 2.60 -8.62 3.53
C TYR A 147 3.74 -9.57 3.24
N TRP A 148 4.93 -9.02 2.97
CA TRP A 148 6.12 -9.75 2.60
C TRP A 148 7.31 -9.31 3.45
N ASP A 149 7.86 -10.24 4.24
CA ASP A 149 9.10 -10.05 4.99
C ASP A 149 10.16 -11.04 4.46
N PRO A 150 11.15 -10.58 3.69
CA PRO A 150 12.22 -11.42 3.15
C PRO A 150 13.35 -11.70 4.16
N LEU A 151 13.36 -11.06 5.34
CA LEU A 151 14.43 -11.17 6.32
C LEU A 151 14.13 -12.17 7.44
N GLU A 152 12.87 -12.61 7.59
CA GLU A 152 12.40 -13.56 8.60
C GLU A 152 12.86 -13.19 10.04
N MET A 153 13.05 -11.90 10.33
CA MET A 153 13.76 -11.39 11.51
C MET A 153 12.94 -11.39 12.83
N THR A 154 11.90 -12.21 12.91
CA THR A 154 11.08 -12.52 14.11
C THR A 154 10.22 -11.38 14.69
N ALA A 155 8.91 -11.46 14.46
CA ALA A 155 7.83 -11.57 15.45
C ALA A 155 6.52 -11.05 14.83
N THR A 156 5.55 -11.94 14.72
CA THR A 156 4.20 -11.79 14.15
C THR A 156 3.28 -10.77 14.85
N THR A 157 3.82 -9.74 15.52
CA THR A 157 3.04 -8.86 16.41
C THR A 157 2.47 -7.61 15.74
N ASN A 158 2.95 -7.22 14.56
CA ASN A 158 2.49 -6.03 13.83
C ASN A 158 2.03 -6.34 12.39
N LEU A 159 1.56 -7.57 12.13
CA LEU A 159 0.92 -7.84 10.84
C LEU A 159 -0.25 -6.87 10.67
N PRO A 160 -0.33 -6.12 9.56
CA PRO A 160 -1.45 -5.22 9.33
C PRO A 160 -2.74 -6.02 9.43
N THR A 161 -3.62 -5.59 10.33
CA THR A 161 -4.99 -6.10 10.40
C THR A 161 -5.89 -5.08 9.74
N CYS A 162 -6.86 -5.55 8.96
CA CYS A 162 -7.82 -4.68 8.29
C CYS A 162 -9.08 -4.61 9.15
N ILE A 163 -9.33 -3.46 9.77
CA ILE A 163 -10.48 -3.25 10.67
C ILE A 163 -11.67 -2.73 9.86
N ASN A 164 -12.85 -3.35 9.97
CA ASN A 164 -14.06 -2.96 9.22
C ASN A 164 -13.86 -2.91 7.69
N CYS A 165 -13.13 -3.89 7.15
CA CYS A 165 -12.93 -4.01 5.72
C CYS A 165 -13.92 -5.00 5.10
N THR A 166 -14.49 -4.65 3.95
CA THR A 166 -15.52 -5.44 3.26
C THR A 166 -15.08 -5.79 1.84
N ASP A 167 -15.51 -6.96 1.36
CA ASP A 167 -15.21 -7.48 0.02
C ASP A 167 -16.50 -8.05 -0.60
N ASP A 168 -16.72 -7.83 -1.90
CA ASP A 168 -17.85 -8.36 -2.69
C ASP A 168 -17.77 -9.90 -2.85
N VAL A 169 -16.58 -10.49 -2.72
CA VAL A 169 -16.41 -11.95 -2.80
C VAL A 169 -16.21 -12.54 -1.40
N ALA A 170 -17.20 -13.31 -0.92
CA ALA A 170 -17.14 -14.08 0.32
C ALA A 170 -16.09 -15.22 0.34
N ALA A 171 -14.99 -15.13 -0.41
CA ALA A 171 -14.06 -16.23 -0.62
C ALA A 171 -12.58 -15.80 -0.46
N ALA A 172 -12.06 -16.15 0.72
CA ALA A 172 -10.69 -16.53 1.01
C ALA A 172 -9.62 -15.43 1.17
N GLY A 173 -9.42 -15.00 2.42
CA GLY A 173 -8.07 -14.66 2.91
C GLY A 173 -7.63 -13.22 2.71
N ASN A 174 -8.45 -12.24 3.13
CA ASN A 174 -8.24 -10.80 2.90
C ASN A 174 -6.93 -10.20 3.44
N ILE A 175 -6.09 -10.98 4.13
CA ILE A 175 -4.71 -10.64 4.48
C ILE A 175 -3.90 -11.93 4.35
N ALA A 176 -3.17 -12.08 3.25
CA ALA A 176 -2.25 -13.19 3.10
C ALA A 176 -0.86 -12.69 3.51
N ALA A 177 -0.53 -12.86 4.80
CA ALA A 177 0.83 -12.69 5.28
C ALA A 177 1.62 -13.94 4.87
N TYR A 178 2.60 -13.77 4.00
CA TYR A 178 3.57 -14.82 3.69
C TYR A 178 4.93 -14.37 4.22
N ALA A 179 5.41 -15.06 5.26
CA ALA A 179 6.83 -15.20 5.48
C ALA A 179 7.30 -16.38 4.60
N SER A 180 8.46 -16.27 3.96
CA SER A 180 9.12 -17.47 3.41
C SER A 180 9.55 -18.42 4.52
#